data_AF-A0A6J6BIQ4-F1
#
_entry.id   AF-A0A6J6BIQ4-F1
#
_cell.length_a   1.000
_cell.length_b   1.000
_cell.length_c   1.000
_cell.angle_alpha   90.00
_cell.angle_beta   90.00
_cell.angle_gamma   90.00
#
_symmetry.space_group_name_H-M   'P 1'
#
loop_
_entity.id
_entity.type
_entity.pdbx_description
1 polymer ?
#
loop_
_entity_poly.entity_id
_entity_poly.type
_entity_poly.pdbx_seq_one_letter_code
_entity_poly.pdbx_strand_id
1 'polypeptide(L)'
;MVPDVRGATQADAIAELESSGFRVLVTKSKTNEVPPGTVVKQSPIAGVKAKNGSTVTITVAEAAPAPSPTPTTPPTTAPPTTP
;
A
#
# COMPACT_ATOMS: atom_id res chain seq x y z
N MET A 1 -8.60 2.05 14.48
CA MET A 1 -9.63 1.83 13.44
C MET A 1 -8.89 1.55 12.15
N VAL A 2 -9.40 0.70 11.25
CA VAL A 2 -8.75 0.51 9.94
C VAL A 2 -9.09 1.70 9.02
N PRO A 3 -8.11 2.42 8.44
CA PRO A 3 -8.33 3.45 7.43
C PRO A 3 -9.01 2.88 6.18
N ASP A 4 -9.80 3.70 5.47
CA ASP A 4 -10.34 3.28 4.17
C ASP A 4 -9.38 3.65 3.06
N VAL A 5 -8.73 2.63 2.49
CA VAL A 5 -7.82 2.78 1.36
C VAL A 5 -8.42 2.21 0.07
N ARG A 6 -9.74 2.02 0.03
CA ARG A 6 -10.41 1.44 -1.13
C ARG A 6 -10.56 2.48 -2.22
N GLY A 7 -10.15 2.16 -3.45
CA GLY A 7 -10.06 3.14 -4.53
C GLY A 7 -8.82 4.01 -4.48
N ALA A 8 -7.99 3.91 -3.43
CA ALA A 8 -6.67 4.54 -3.40
C ALA A 8 -5.67 3.76 -4.28
N THR A 9 -4.54 4.41 -4.58
CA THR A 9 -3.42 3.73 -5.23
C THR A 9 -2.76 2.76 -4.24
N GLN A 10 -2.11 1.71 -4.75
CA GLN A 10 -1.33 0.80 -3.90
C GLN A 10 -0.34 1.57 -2.99
N ALA A 11 0.32 2.62 -3.52
CA ALA A 11 1.32 3.37 -2.78
C ALA A 11 0.69 4.18 -1.64
N ASP A 12 -0.39 4.93 -1.90
CA ASP A 12 -1.13 5.67 -0.87
C ASP A 12 -1.69 4.72 0.19
N ALA A 13 -2.29 3.61 -0.25
CA ALA A 13 -2.85 2.61 0.64
C ALA A 13 -1.80 2.03 1.60
N ILE A 14 -0.59 1.76 1.10
CA ILE A 14 0.52 1.29 1.93
C ILE A 14 0.94 2.37 2.91
N ALA A 15 1.19 3.59 2.43
CA ALA A 15 1.67 4.69 3.26
C ALA A 15 0.71 5.01 4.42
N GLU A 16 -0.60 5.02 4.17
CA GLU A 16 -1.61 5.37 5.17
C GLU A 16 -1.78 4.28 6.24
N LEU A 17 -1.73 3.02 5.82
CA LEU A 17 -1.77 1.86 6.73
C LEU A 17 -0.50 1.74 7.57
N GLU A 18 0.67 1.91 6.96
CA GLU A 18 1.97 1.89 7.66
C GLU A 18 2.11 3.08 8.62
N SER A 19 1.66 4.28 8.21
CA SER A 19 1.61 5.47 9.06
C SER A 19 0.72 5.26 10.29
N SER A 20 -0.35 4.48 10.13
CA SER A 20 -1.24 4.07 11.21
C SER A 20 -0.71 2.89 12.05
N GLY A 21 0.48 2.36 11.73
CA GLY A 21 1.12 1.26 12.47
C GLY A 21 0.57 -0.13 12.14
N PHE A 22 -0.06 -0.30 10.98
CA PHE A 22 -0.53 -1.59 10.47
C PHE A 22 0.46 -2.19 9.47
N ARG A 23 0.43 -3.51 9.30
CA ARG A 23 1.16 -4.17 8.22
C ARG A 23 0.28 -4.26 6.98
N VAL A 24 0.88 -4.16 5.81
CA VAL A 24 0.14 -4.20 4.54
C VAL A 24 0.56 -5.43 3.75
N LEU A 25 -0.42 -6.22 3.33
CA LEU A 25 -0.22 -7.36 2.45
C LEU A 25 -0.86 -7.05 1.09
N VAL A 26 -0.03 -6.82 0.08
CA VAL A 26 -0.50 -6.51 -1.27
C VAL A 26 -0.73 -7.82 -2.02
N THR A 27 -1.98 -8.03 -2.42
CA THR A 27 -2.39 -9.11 -3.32
C THR A 27 -2.75 -8.48 -4.66
N LYS A 28 -2.36 -9.11 -5.77
CA LYS A 28 -2.70 -8.62 -7.09
C LYS A 28 -3.76 -9.51 -7.73
N SER A 29 -4.73 -8.91 -8.40
CA SER A 29 -5.74 -9.63 -9.19
C SER A 29 -5.82 -9.05 -10.58
N LYS A 30 -5.83 -9.96 -11.56
CA LYS A 30 -6.02 -9.61 -12.98
C LYS A 30 -7.48 -9.17 -13.15
N THR A 31 -7.71 -7.88 -13.26
CA THR A 31 -9.05 -7.32 -13.52
C THR A 31 -8.92 -6.09 -14.42
N ASN A 32 -9.88 -5.94 -15.33
CA ASN A 32 -10.03 -4.78 -16.20
C ASN A 32 -11.16 -3.85 -15.75
N GLU A 33 -11.77 -4.13 -14.60
CA GLU A 33 -12.92 -3.40 -14.07
C GLU A 33 -12.52 -2.05 -13.45
N VAL A 34 -11.26 -1.92 -13.03
CA VAL A 34 -10.66 -0.68 -12.52
C VAL A 34 -9.25 -0.47 -13.10
N PRO A 35 -8.70 0.75 -13.03
CA PRO A 35 -7.35 1.02 -13.48
C PRO A 35 -6.31 0.18 -12.69
N PRO A 36 -5.26 -0.32 -13.37
CA PRO A 36 -4.19 -1.05 -12.71
C PRO A 36 -3.47 -0.16 -11.69
N GLY A 37 -3.12 -0.75 -10.54
CA GLY A 37 -2.56 -0.02 -9.40
C GLY A 37 -3.60 0.51 -8.41
N THR A 38 -4.89 0.29 -8.66
CA THR A 38 -5.99 0.70 -7.78
C THR A 38 -6.42 -0.43 -6.84
N VAL A 39 -6.65 -0.12 -5.57
CA VAL A 39 -7.19 -1.07 -4.58
C VAL A 39 -8.66 -1.36 -4.88
N VAL A 40 -8.95 -2.58 -5.31
CA VAL A 40 -10.33 -3.06 -5.55
C VAL A 40 -10.98 -3.61 -4.27
N LYS A 41 -10.16 -4.12 -3.37
CA LYS A 41 -10.63 -4.81 -2.16
C LYS A 41 -9.63 -4.60 -1.05
N GLN A 42 -10.14 -4.49 0.17
CA GLN A 42 -9.33 -4.53 1.38
C GLN A 42 -9.98 -5.47 2.39
N SER A 43 -9.16 -6.11 3.21
CA SER A 43 -9.57 -6.97 4.31
C SER A 43 -8.53 -6.84 5.44
N PRO A 44 -8.91 -6.41 6.65
CA PRO A 44 -10.26 -6.07 7.12
C PRO A 44 -10.86 -4.86 6.39
N ILE A 45 -12.19 -4.78 6.36
CA ILE A 45 -12.91 -3.58 5.87
C ILE A 45 -12.56 -2.36 6.71
N ALA A 46 -12.61 -1.17 6.10
CA ALA A 46 -12.41 0.08 6.81
C ALA A 46 -13.41 0.29 7.93
N GLY A 47 -13.01 1.10 8.91
CA GLY A 47 -13.80 1.38 10.09
C GLY A 47 -13.90 0.21 11.07
N VAL A 48 -13.45 -0.99 10.69
CA VAL A 48 -13.43 -2.14 11.59
C VAL A 48 -12.30 -1.98 12.62
N LYS A 49 -12.55 -2.42 13.85
CA LYS A 49 -11.54 -2.46 14.91
C LYS A 49 -10.62 -3.66 14.69
N ALA A 50 -9.54 -3.45 13.95
CA ALA A 50 -8.41 -4.37 13.91
C ALA A 50 -7.49 -4.14 15.13
N LYS A 51 -6.78 -5.19 15.55
CA LYS A 51 -5.74 -5.10 16.59
C LYS A 51 -4.61 -4.19 16.09
N ASN A 52 -3.98 -3.42 16.97
CA ASN A 52 -2.79 -2.65 16.61
C ASN A 52 -1.70 -3.60 16.07
N GLY A 53 -1.10 -3.27 14.92
CA GLY A 53 -0.15 -4.16 14.23
C GLY A 53 -0.79 -5.31 13.44
N SER A 54 -2.11 -5.31 13.26
CA SER A 54 -2.75 -6.28 12.36
C SER A 54 -2.29 -6.09 10.91
N THR A 55 -2.33 -7.18 10.16
CA THR A 55 -2.06 -7.17 8.72
C THR A 55 -3.36 -6.88 7.96
N VAL A 56 -3.36 -5.79 7.19
CA VAL A 56 -4.42 -5.44 6.25
C VAL A 56 -4.01 -5.95 4.87
N THR A 57 -4.81 -6.84 4.32
CA THR A 57 -4.65 -7.39 2.98
C THR A 57 -5.41 -6.52 1.99
N ILE A 58 -4.70 -5.93 1.04
CA ILE A 58 -5.29 -5.16 -0.05
C ILE A 58 -5.16 -5.94 -1.36
N THR A 59 -6.25 -6.03 -2.12
CA THR A 59 -6.26 -6.56 -3.48
C THR A 59 -6.21 -5.39 -4.45
N VAL A 60 -5.18 -5.37 -5.27
CA VAL A 60 -4.93 -4.32 -6.27
C VAL A 60 -5.18 -4.91 -7.66
N ALA A 61 -5.82 -4.12 -8.52
CA ALA A 61 -5.96 -4.49 -9.92
C ALA A 61 -4.59 -4.47 -10.61
N GLU A 62 -4.25 -5.55 -11.31
CA GLU A 62 -3.00 -5.68 -12.02
C GLU A 62 -3.23 -5.79 -13.53
N ALA A 63 -2.63 -4.85 -14.27
CA ALA A 63 -2.40 -4.99 -15.70
C ALA A 63 -1.15 -5.87 -15.93
N ALA A 64 -1.02 -6.45 -17.12
CA ALA A 64 0.14 -7.27 -17.49
C ALA A 64 1.48 -6.61 -17.08
N PRO A 65 2.45 -7.40 -16.59
CA PRO A 65 3.49 -6.93 -15.69
C PRO A 65 4.39 -5.89 -16.38
N ALA A 66 4.35 -4.65 -15.90
CA ALA A 66 5.53 -3.81 -15.87
C ALA A 66 6.24 -4.10 -14.54
N PRO A 67 7.57 -4.29 -14.54
CA PRO A 67 8.32 -4.59 -13.32
C PRO A 67 8.06 -3.47 -12.31
N SER A 68 7.81 -3.87 -11.06
CA SER A 68 7.60 -2.99 -9.91
C SER A 68 8.52 -1.77 -9.98
N PRO A 69 8.07 -0.54 -9.68
CA PRO A 69 9.04 0.43 -9.21
C PRO A 69 9.62 -0.22 -7.94
N THR A 70 10.92 -0.52 -7.98
CA THR A 70 11.73 -0.57 -6.77
C THR A 70 11.23 0.50 -5.80
N PRO A 71 11.16 0.25 -4.49
CA PRO A 71 11.08 1.35 -3.55
C PRO A 71 12.31 2.21 -3.79
N THR A 72 12.18 3.27 -4.59
CA THR A 72 13.17 4.32 -4.65
C THR A 72 12.99 5.01 -3.31
N THR A 73 13.79 4.59 -2.33
CA THR A 73 14.25 5.49 -1.29
C THR A 73 14.79 6.75 -1.98
N PRO A 74 14.22 7.91 -1.66
CA PRO A 74 15.08 8.96 -1.12
C PRO A 74 14.42 9.55 0.14
N PRO A 75 15.20 9.87 1.17
CA PRO A 75 16.50 10.51 1.02
C PRO A 75 17.65 9.60 1.41
N THR A 76 18.72 9.70 0.64
CA THR A 76 20.07 9.67 1.16
C THR A 76 20.13 10.51 2.43
N THR A 77 20.24 9.86 3.59
CA THR A 77 20.89 10.47 4.75
C THR A 77 22.32 10.76 4.33
N ALA A 78 22.56 11.94 3.76
CA ALA A 78 23.88 12.55 3.79
C ALA A 78 23.96 13.35 5.10
N PRO A 79 24.72 12.84 6.07
CA PRO A 79 25.64 13.70 6.82
C PRO A 79 27.03 13.03 6.87
N PRO A 80 28.15 13.76 7.10
CA PRO A 80 28.55 15.12 6.74
C PRO A 80 29.76 15.09 5.75
N THR A 81 29.96 16.13 4.93
CA THR A 81 31.27 16.38 4.29
C THR A 81 32.07 17.33 5.17
N THR A 82 33.06 16.77 5.85
CA THR A 82 34.10 17.50 6.59
C THR A 82 35.10 18.10 5.59
N PRO A 83 35.38 19.42 5.61
CA PRO A 83 36.56 19.99 4.96
C PRO A 83 37.84 19.72 5.76
#